data_AF-A0A7K7WVD1-F1
#
_entry.id   AF-A0A7K7WVD1-F1
#
_cell.length_a   1.000
_cell.length_b   1.000
_cell.length_c   1.000
_cell.angle_alpha   90.00
_cell.angle_beta   90.00
_cell.angle_gamma   90.00
#
_symmetry.space_group_name_H-M   'P 1'
#
loop_
_entity.id
_entity.type
_entity.pdbx_description
1 polymer ?
#
loop_
_entity_poly.entity_id
_entity_poly.type
_entity_poly.pdbx_seq_one_letter_code
_entity_poly.pdbx_strand_id
1 'polypeptide(L)' 'NRALTSPPTPLHLPRVPRRIRVCLDYEWGEVAFWDAESRAPIFAFPPAAFAGERLRPWFWLELGSLALLP' A
#
# COMPACT_ATOMS: atom_id res chain seq x y z
N ASN A 1 -10.80 -7.90 0.10
CA ASN A 1 -9.77 -7.02 0.68
C ASN A 1 -8.57 -7.86 1.08
N ARG A 2 -7.50 -7.89 0.26
CA ARG A 2 -6.31 -8.73 0.48
C ARG A 2 -5.07 -7.98 0.02
N ALA A 3 -3.94 -8.22 0.68
CA ALA A 3 -2.63 -7.84 0.15
C ALA A 3 -2.16 -8.87 -0.88
N LEU A 4 -1.48 -8.42 -1.93
CA LEU A 4 -0.97 -9.26 -3.02
C LEU A 4 0.38 -9.89 -2.63
N THR A 5 0.32 -10.77 -1.64
CA THR A 5 1.41 -11.65 -1.20
C THR A 5 1.23 -13.07 -1.76
N SER A 6 2.22 -13.94 -1.56
CA SER A 6 2.14 -15.36 -1.94
C SER A 6 2.31 -16.25 -0.70
N PRO A 7 1.24 -16.87 -0.17
CA PRO A 7 -0.17 -16.73 -0.59
C PRO A 7 -0.76 -15.36 -0.21
N PRO A 8 -1.89 -14.93 -0.82
CA PRO A 8 -2.51 -13.64 -0.52
C PRO A 8 -2.92 -13.50 0.95
N THR A 9 -2.53 -12.40 1.59
CA THR A 9 -2.85 -12.12 2.99
C THR A 9 -4.22 -11.45 3.11
N PRO A 10 -5.18 -12.04 3.85
CA PRO A 10 -6.46 -11.39 4.15
C PRO A 10 -6.27 -10.11 4.98
N LEU A 11 -6.99 -9.04 4.62
CA LEU A 11 -6.98 -7.78 5.37
C LEU A 11 -8.30 -7.62 6.12
N HIS A 12 -8.22 -7.52 7.45
CA HIS A 12 -9.35 -7.25 8.33
C HIS A 12 -9.44 -5.75 8.63
N LEU A 13 -10.14 -5.01 7.77
CA LEU A 13 -10.37 -3.59 7.98
C LEU A 13 -11.74 -3.36 8.62
N PRO A 14 -11.83 -2.54 9.70
CA PRO A 14 -13.11 -2.25 10.35
C PRO A 14 -14.06 -1.44 9.46
N ARG A 15 -13.53 -0.79 8.42
CA ARG A 15 -14.26 -0.02 7.41
C ARG A 15 -13.48 0.02 6.09
N VAL A 16 -14.15 0.37 5.00
CA VAL A 16 -13.48 0.62 3.71
C VAL A 16 -12.77 1.98 3.79
N PRO A 17 -11.44 2.05 3.61
CA PRO A 17 -10.73 3.32 3.62
C PRO A 17 -11.10 4.14 2.38
N ARG A 18 -11.40 5.43 2.58
CA ARG A 18 -11.68 6.37 1.48
C ARG A 18 -10.42 7.01 0.90
N ARG A 19 -9.36 7.05 1.70
CA ARG A 19 -8.06 7.59 1.34
C ARG A 19 -6.97 6.72 1.95
N ILE A 20 -6.02 6.32 1.12
CA ILE A 20 -4.90 5.48 1.52
C ILE A 20 -3.62 6.30 1.38
N ARG A 21 -2.79 6.25 2.42
CA ARG A 21 -1.41 6.73 2.35
C ARG A 21 -0.50 5.55 2.04
N VAL A 22 0.38 5.73 1.07
CA VAL A 22 1.44 4.77 0.73
C VAL A 22 2.77 5.40 1.11
N CYS A 23 3.54 4.69 1.93
CA CYS A 23 4.88 5.10 2.35
C CYS A 23 5.89 4.12 1.76
N LEU A 24 6.96 4.65 1.17
CA LEU A 24 8.11 3.89 0.72
C LEU A 24 9.30 4.31 1.58
N ASP A 25 9.87 3.34 2.30
CA ASP A 25 11.20 3.47 2.89
C ASP A 25 12.17 2.68 2.01
N TYR A 26 12.92 3.40 1.18
CA TYR A 26 13.80 2.78 0.20
C TYR A 26 15.00 2.10 0.85
N GLU A 27 15.57 2.72 1.88
CA GLU A 27 16.75 2.22 2.59
C GLU A 27 16.40 1.00 3.45
N TRP A 28 15.23 1.03 4.11
CA TRP A 28 14.73 -0.09 4.89
C TRP A 28 14.11 -1.20 4.03
N GLY A 29 13.84 -0.94 2.75
CA GLY A 29 13.26 -1.94 1.85
C GLY A 29 11.76 -2.17 2.05
N GLU A 30 11.03 -1.20 2.62
CA GLU A 30 9.64 -1.39 3.06
C GLU A 30 8.65 -0.53 2.27
N VAL A 31 7.48 -1.11 2.01
CA VAL A 31 6.30 -0.37 1.55
C VAL A 31 5.16 -0.61 2.53
N ALA A 32 4.61 0.47 3.08
CA ALA A 32 3.53 0.43 4.06
C ALA A 32 2.31 1.23 3.62
N PHE A 33 1.14 0.69 3.93
CA PHE A 33 -0.18 1.24 3.60
C PHE A 33 -0.91 1.61 4.89
N TRP A 34 -1.54 2.78 4.88
CA TRP A 34 -2.23 3.34 6.04
C TRP A 34 -3.57 3.96 5.64
N ASP A 35 -4.57 3.90 6.52
CA ASP A 35 -5.77 4.72 6.38
C ASP A 35 -5.36 6.17 6.66
N ALA A 36 -5.49 7.04 5.66
CA ALA A 36 -5.01 8.41 5.78
C ALA A 36 -5.88 9.28 6.71
N GLU A 37 -7.11 8.88 6.99
CA GLU A 37 -8.02 9.59 7.90
C GLU A 37 -7.80 9.15 9.35
N SER A 38 -7.86 7.84 9.61
CA SER A 38 -7.69 7.31 10.98
C SER A 38 -6.22 7.20 11.41
N ARG A 39 -5.28 7.26 10.45
CA ARG A 39 -3.85 6.99 10.65
C ARG A 39 -3.59 5.57 11.17
N ALA A 40 -4.56 4.66 11.02
CA ALA A 40 -4.38 3.26 11.38
C ALA A 40 -3.53 2.54 10.32
N PRO A 41 -2.63 1.63 10.73
CA PRO A 41 -1.92 0.79 9.78
C PRO A 41 -2.89 -0.14 9.06
N ILE A 42 -2.71 -0.30 7.75
CA ILE A 42 -3.46 -1.27 6.93
C ILE A 42 -2.61 -2.52 6.72
N PHE A 43 -1.41 -2.36 6.18
CA PHE A 43 -0.50 -3.46 5.87
C PHE A 43 0.91 -2.93 5.57
N ALA A 44 1.94 -3.66 5.95
CA ALA A 44 3.31 -3.44 5.50
C ALA A 44 3.82 -4.72 4.82
N PHE A 45 4.43 -4.57 3.65
CA PHE A 45 5.11 -5.69 3.01
C PHE A 45 6.36 -6.05 3.80
N PRO A 46 6.73 -7.35 3.89
CA PRO A 46 8.03 -7.73 4.43
C PRO A 46 9.16 -6.96 3.73
N PRO A 47 10.20 -6.53 4.47
CA PRO A 47 11.32 -5.82 3.86
C PRO A 47 11.94 -6.60 2.70
N ALA A 48 12.28 -5.88 1.63
CA ALA A 48 12.88 -6.44 0.43
C ALA A 48 14.01 -5.53 -0.09
N ALA A 49 15.05 -6.15 -0.66
CA ALA A 49 16.10 -5.39 -1.33
C ALA A 49 15.58 -4.84 -2.67
N PHE A 50 15.62 -3.52 -2.84
CA PHE A 50 15.24 -2.86 -4.11
C PHE A 50 16.39 -2.75 -5.12
N ALA A 51 17.62 -3.13 -4.73
CA ALA A 51 18.77 -3.28 -5.62
C ALA A 51 19.10 -2.05 -6.51
N GLY A 52 18.80 -0.83 -6.05
CA GLY A 52 19.04 0.39 -6.82
C GLY A 52 18.00 0.64 -7.92
N GLU A 53 16.96 -0.18 -8.01
CA GLU A 53 15.88 0.00 -8.98
C GLU A 53 15.03 1.23 -8.67
N ARG A 54 14.60 1.91 -9.74
CA ARG A 54 13.66 3.01 -9.63
C ARG A 54 12.24 2.48 -9.50
N LEU A 55 11.68 2.59 -8.31
CA LEU A 55 10.28 2.27 -8.05
C LEU A 55 9.36 3.37 -8.58
N ARG A 56 8.20 2.97 -9.12
CA ARG A 56 7.14 3.90 -9.53
C ARG A 56 5.82 3.46 -8.93
N PRO A 57 4.96 4.41 -8.53
CA PRO A 57 3.59 4.08 -8.15
C PRO A 57 2.90 3.37 -9.32
N TRP A 58 2.24 2.25 -9.02
CA TRP A 58 1.43 1.51 -9.97
C TRP A 58 0.00 1.42 -9.44
N PHE A 59 -0.97 1.68 -10.31
CA PHE A 59 -2.38 1.71 -9.97
C PHE A 59 -3.14 0.85 -10.97
N TRP A 60 -3.99 -0.03 -10.46
CA TRP A 60 -4.91 -0.84 -11.26
C TRP A 60 -6.34 -0.55 -10.81
N LEU A 61 -7.16 -0.12 -11.76
CA LEU A 61 -8.59 0.14 -11.59
C LEU A 61 -9.36 -0.87 -12.42
N GLU A 62 -10.21 -1.68 -11.77
CA GLU A 62 -11.19 -2.50 -12.48
C GLU A 62 -12.39 -1.64 -12.90
N LEU A 63 -12.83 -0.73 -12.03
CA LEU A 63 -13.90 0.25 -12.24
C LEU A 63 -13.60 1.55 -11.45
N GLY A 64 -14.13 2.69 -11.91
CA GLY A 64 -14.09 3.97 -11.18
C GLY A 64 -12.92 4.88 -11.55
N SER A 65 -12.58 5.81 -10.65
CA SER A 65 -11.49 6.78 -10.83
C SER A 65 -10.61 6.85 -9.58
N LEU A 66 -9.33 7.17 -9.78
CA LEU A 66 -8.36 7.44 -8.73
C LEU A 66 -7.89 8.88 -8.87
N ALA A 67 -7.81 9.59 -7.75
CA ALA A 67 -7.16 10.89 -7.66
C ALA A 67 -5.93 10.78 -6.76
N LEU A 68 -4.81 11.34 -7.23
CA LEU A 68 -3.63 11.55 -6.39
C LEU A 68 -3.78 12.90 -5.72
N LEU A 69 -3.65 12.90 -4.40
CA LEU A 69 -3.56 14.14 -3.64
C LEU A 69 -2.14 14.70 -3.78
N PRO A 70 -2.01 16.04 -3.90
CA PRO A 70 -0.71 16.70 -3.93
C PRO A 70 0.09 16.46 -2.65
#